data_AF-A0A239PFU1-F1
#
_entry.id   AF-A0A239PFU1-F1
#
_cell.length_a   1.000
_cell.length_b   1.000
_cell.length_c   1.000
_cell.angle_alpha   90.00
_cell.angle_beta   90.00
_cell.angle_gamma   90.00
#
_symmetry.space_group_name_H-M   'P 1'
#
loop_
_entity.id
_entity.type
_entity.pdbx_description
1 polymer ?
#
loop_
_entity_poly.entity_id
_entity_poly.type
_entity_poly.pdbx_seq_one_letter_code
_entity_poly.pdbx_strand_id
1 'polypeptide(L)'
;MSATGTLAGEDALKIATIVKVTQNALIGIVAVALTAWFAFKVERTADSARPGAGELWRRFPKFVLGFVAASVLGTWFANSVSAADNSAAQAVATNFRTWFLILAFVSIGLEFRLTALREAGWRPIAVFASATVVNIGLALALAALLFADFTV
;
A
#
# COMPACT_ATOMS: atom_id res chain seq x y z
N MET A 1 6.61 8.94 14.10
CA MET A 1 5.30 8.34 14.47
C MET A 1 5.43 7.44 15.71
N SER A 2 6.33 7.78 16.66
CA SER A 2 6.65 6.93 17.83
C SER A 2 6.15 7.50 19.16
N ALA A 3 5.50 8.67 19.17
CA ALA A 3 5.10 9.35 20.41
C ALA A 3 3.68 8.98 20.90
N THR A 4 2.80 8.45 20.05
CA THR A 4 1.41 8.09 20.43
C THR A 4 1.25 6.59 20.71
N GLY A 5 2.19 5.75 20.27
CA GLY A 5 2.10 4.30 20.41
C GLY A 5 2.34 3.77 21.83
N THR A 6 3.08 4.51 22.66
CA THR A 6 3.29 4.15 24.08
C THR A 6 2.06 4.37 24.95
N LEU A 7 1.04 5.08 24.46
CA LEU A 7 -0.21 5.35 25.19
C LEU A 7 -1.30 4.30 24.96
N ALA A 8 -1.21 3.47 23.91
CA ALA A 8 -2.25 2.52 23.51
C ALA A 8 -1.87 1.03 23.74
N GLY A 9 -0.68 0.75 24.27
CA GLY A 9 -0.17 -0.61 24.50
C GLY A 9 0.63 -1.18 23.32
N GLU A 10 1.74 -1.85 23.62
CA GLU A 10 2.64 -2.45 22.60
C GLU A 10 1.92 -3.45 21.68
N ASP A 11 0.93 -4.18 22.21
CA ASP A 11 0.20 -5.19 21.43
C ASP A 11 -0.77 -4.56 20.43
N ALA A 12 -1.43 -3.45 20.78
CA ALA A 12 -2.25 -2.70 19.84
C ALA A 12 -1.40 -2.15 18.68
N LEU A 13 -0.17 -1.71 18.98
CA LEU A 13 0.79 -1.21 17.99
C LEU A 13 1.26 -2.31 17.03
N LYS A 14 1.50 -3.52 17.54
CA LYS A 14 1.84 -4.70 16.72
C LYS A 14 0.69 -5.09 15.81
N ILE A 15 -0.53 -5.20 16.35
CA ILE A 15 -1.72 -5.55 15.56
C ILE A 15 -1.96 -4.50 14.48
N ALA A 16 -1.91 -3.21 14.83
CA ALA A 16 -2.06 -2.12 13.87
C ALA A 16 -0.98 -2.16 12.76
N THR A 17 0.25 -2.50 13.13
CA THR A 17 1.35 -2.66 12.16
C THR A 17 1.10 -3.83 11.22
N ILE A 18 0.67 -4.98 11.74
CA ILE A 18 0.34 -6.16 10.93
C ILE A 18 -0.79 -5.84 9.95
N VAL A 19 -1.90 -5.26 10.43
CA VAL A 19 -3.04 -4.87 9.58
C VAL A 19 -2.58 -3.92 8.47
N LYS A 20 -1.78 -2.91 8.81
CA LYS A 20 -1.25 -1.94 7.85
C LYS A 20 -0.35 -2.59 6.80
N VAL A 21 0.55 -3.48 7.21
CA VAL A 21 1.45 -4.19 6.28
C VAL A 21 0.66 -5.13 5.36
N THR A 22 -0.30 -5.86 5.90
CA THR A 22 -1.20 -6.72 5.12
C THR A 22 -2.01 -5.90 4.12
N GLN A 23 -2.58 -4.77 4.54
CA GLN A 23 -3.32 -3.89 3.63
C GLN A 23 -2.43 -3.43 2.47
N ASN A 24 -1.21 -2.95 2.77
CA ASN A 24 -0.26 -2.54 1.74
C ASN A 24 0.12 -3.67 0.78
N ALA A 25 0.29 -4.90 1.30
CA ALA A 25 0.58 -6.07 0.46
C ALA A 25 -0.62 -6.44 -0.43
N LEU A 26 -1.85 -6.33 0.08
CA LEU A 26 -3.08 -6.68 -0.63
C LEU A 26 -3.48 -5.66 -1.70
N ILE A 27 -3.04 -4.40 -1.63
CA ILE A 27 -3.33 -3.38 -2.66
C ILE A 27 -2.93 -3.88 -4.05
N GLY A 28 -1.78 -4.56 -4.18
CA GLY A 28 -1.34 -5.14 -5.45
C GLY A 28 -2.34 -6.18 -5.98
N ILE A 29 -2.82 -7.08 -5.12
CA ILE A 29 -3.78 -8.13 -5.50
C ILE A 29 -5.13 -7.52 -5.87
N VAL A 30 -5.62 -6.55 -5.08
CA VAL A 30 -6.88 -5.85 -5.35
C VAL A 30 -6.80 -5.07 -6.66
N ALA A 31 -5.68 -4.40 -6.94
CA ALA A 31 -5.48 -3.72 -8.21
C ALA A 31 -5.55 -4.70 -9.40
N VAL A 32 -4.91 -5.87 -9.29
CA VAL A 32 -5.02 -6.93 -10.31
C VAL A 32 -6.47 -7.40 -10.49
N ALA A 33 -7.17 -7.67 -9.39
CA ALA A 33 -8.57 -8.10 -9.43
C ALA A 33 -9.48 -7.05 -10.08
N LEU A 34 -9.27 -5.77 -9.76
CA LEU A 34 -10.03 -4.66 -10.34
C LEU A 34 -9.70 -4.45 -11.82
N THR A 35 -8.43 -4.53 -12.24
CA THR A 35 -8.05 -4.45 -13.65
C THR A 35 -8.66 -5.59 -14.46
N ALA A 36 -8.62 -6.82 -13.93
CA ALA A 36 -9.28 -7.97 -14.56
C ALA A 36 -10.80 -7.77 -14.62
N TRP A 37 -11.43 -7.37 -13.52
CA TRP A 37 -12.88 -7.16 -13.45
C TRP A 37 -13.36 -6.06 -14.41
N PHE A 38 -12.67 -4.93 -14.50
CA PHE A 38 -13.01 -3.87 -15.45
C PHE A 38 -12.92 -4.34 -16.90
N ALA A 39 -11.84 -5.06 -17.24
CA ALA A 39 -11.64 -5.56 -18.60
C ALA A 39 -12.62 -6.68 -18.99
N PHE A 40 -13.02 -7.54 -18.05
CA PHE A 40 -13.92 -8.66 -18.34
C PHE A 40 -15.41 -8.35 -18.16
N LYS A 41 -15.78 -7.34 -17.34
CA LYS A 41 -17.18 -7.10 -16.96
C LYS A 41 -17.70 -5.70 -17.31
N VAL A 42 -16.90 -4.65 -17.16
CA VAL A 42 -17.39 -3.26 -17.28
C VAL A 42 -17.29 -2.75 -18.72
N GLU A 43 -16.21 -3.04 -19.43
CA GLU A 43 -16.02 -2.62 -20.83
C GLU A 43 -16.65 -3.58 -21.85
N ARG A 44 -17.56 -4.49 -21.43
CA ARG A 44 -18.37 -5.28 -22.37
C ARG A 44 -19.52 -4.44 -22.92
N THR A 45 -19.21 -3.53 -23.83
CA THR A 45 -20.22 -2.93 -24.71
C THR A 45 -20.52 -3.91 -25.84
N ALA A 46 -21.78 -4.06 -26.23
CA ALA A 46 -22.21 -5.02 -27.26
C ALA A 46 -21.51 -4.86 -28.63
N ASP A 47 -20.90 -3.69 -28.89
CA ASP A 47 -20.16 -3.33 -30.11
C ASP A 47 -18.65 -3.12 -29.92
N SER A 48 -18.10 -3.27 -28.71
CA SER A 48 -16.65 -3.07 -28.49
C SER A 48 -15.88 -4.38 -28.73
N ALA A 49 -14.89 -4.33 -29.63
CA ALA A 49 -13.94 -5.42 -29.83
C ALA A 49 -13.34 -5.90 -28.50
N ARG A 50 -13.19 -7.23 -28.33
CA ARG A 50 -12.62 -7.83 -27.11
C ARG A 50 -11.38 -7.06 -26.69
N PRO A 51 -11.28 -6.58 -25.43
CA PRO A 51 -10.06 -5.92 -24.97
C PRO A 51 -8.88 -6.89 -25.20
N GLY A 52 -7.97 -6.50 -26.08
CA GLY A 52 -6.83 -7.32 -26.44
C GLY A 52 -5.95 -7.58 -25.23
N ALA A 53 -5.34 -8.76 -25.14
CA ALA A 53 -4.43 -9.12 -24.06
C ALA A 53 -3.33 -8.05 -23.79
N GLY A 54 -2.95 -7.28 -24.83
CA GLY A 54 -2.00 -6.17 -24.71
C GLY A 54 -2.52 -4.95 -23.93
N GLU A 55 -3.81 -4.61 -24.01
CA GLU A 55 -4.40 -3.49 -23.26
C GLU A 55 -4.49 -3.84 -21.77
N LEU A 56 -4.86 -5.09 -21.47
CA LEU A 56 -4.85 -5.63 -20.11
C LEU A 56 -3.44 -5.57 -19.51
N TRP A 57 -2.43 -5.97 -20.29
CA TRP A 57 -1.03 -5.90 -19.87
C TRP A 57 -0.51 -4.47 -19.67
N ARG A 58 -1.05 -3.48 -20.41
CA ARG A 58 -0.72 -2.05 -20.22
C ARG A 58 -1.30 -1.49 -18.93
N ARG A 59 -2.53 -1.85 -18.59
CA ARG A 59 -3.22 -1.41 -17.37
C ARG A 59 -2.76 -2.18 -16.13
N PHE A 60 -2.24 -3.39 -16.32
CA PHE A 60 -1.78 -4.23 -15.22
C PHE A 60 -0.64 -3.55 -14.44
N PRO A 61 -0.70 -3.49 -13.11
CA PRO A 61 0.36 -2.94 -12.27
C PRO A 61 1.59 -3.84 -12.31
N LYS A 62 2.51 -3.58 -13.26
CA LYS A 62 3.70 -4.42 -13.52
C LYS A 62 4.61 -4.61 -12.30
N PHE A 63 4.56 -3.70 -11.31
CA PHE A 63 5.28 -3.84 -10.04
C PHE A 63 4.88 -5.11 -9.26
N VAL A 64 3.65 -5.61 -9.45
CA VAL A 64 3.15 -6.82 -8.80
C VAL A 64 3.92 -8.06 -9.25
N LEU A 65 4.34 -8.13 -10.52
CA LEU A 65 5.16 -9.25 -11.01
C LEU A 65 6.53 -9.27 -10.33
N GLY A 66 7.15 -8.10 -10.15
CA GLY A 66 8.39 -7.95 -9.40
C GLY A 66 8.22 -8.36 -7.94
N PHE A 67 7.12 -7.96 -7.29
CA PHE A 67 6.79 -8.37 -5.93
C PHE A 67 6.63 -9.89 -5.80
N VAL A 68 5.88 -10.53 -6.70
CA VAL A 68 5.69 -11.99 -6.70
C VAL A 68 7.01 -12.72 -6.92
N ALA A 69 7.81 -12.30 -7.90
CA ALA A 69 9.12 -12.88 -8.16
C ALA A 69 10.05 -12.74 -6.95
N ALA A 70 10.13 -11.55 -6.35
CA ALA A 70 10.92 -11.30 -5.15
C ALA A 70 10.42 -12.12 -3.94
N SER A 71 9.10 -12.29 -3.80
CA SER A 71 8.51 -13.11 -2.73
C SER A 71 8.88 -14.58 -2.88
N VAL A 72 8.82 -15.13 -4.10
CA VAL A 72 9.21 -16.52 -4.37
C VAL A 72 10.71 -16.72 -4.11
N LEU A 73 11.55 -15.84 -4.66
CA LEU A 73 13.01 -15.90 -4.46
C LEU A 73 13.40 -15.72 -2.99
N GLY A 74 12.76 -14.77 -2.29
CA GLY A 74 12.97 -14.53 -0.88
C GLY A 74 12.54 -15.71 -0.01
N THR A 75 11.40 -16.34 -0.33
CA THR A 75 10.94 -17.55 0.36
C THR A 75 11.88 -18.73 0.11
N TRP A 76 12.32 -18.93 -1.13
CA TRP A 76 13.28 -19.98 -1.46
C TRP A 76 14.61 -19.77 -0.75
N PHE A 77 15.17 -18.56 -0.82
CA PHE A 77 16.41 -18.18 -0.13
C PHE A 77 16.30 -18.38 1.38
N ALA A 78 15.19 -17.96 1.98
CA ALA A 78 14.93 -18.08 3.41
C ALA A 78 14.94 -19.54 3.90
N ASN A 79 14.52 -20.49 3.05
CA ASN A 79 14.54 -21.93 3.37
C ASN A 79 15.88 -22.59 3.05
N SER A 80 16.74 -21.97 2.23
CA SER A 80 18.03 -22.54 1.81
C SER A 80 19.23 -22.13 2.67
N VAL A 81 19.08 -21.12 3.54
CA VAL A 81 20.17 -20.57 4.37
C VAL A 81 19.87 -20.66 5.86
N SER A 82 20.90 -20.47 6.69
CA SER A 82 20.73 -20.42 8.14
C SER A 82 19.87 -19.21 8.57
N ALA A 83 19.24 -19.28 9.74
CA ALA A 83 18.46 -18.16 10.29
C ALA A 83 19.31 -16.88 10.46
N ALA A 84 20.61 -17.02 10.74
CA ALA A 84 21.53 -15.90 10.88
C ALA A 84 21.77 -15.19 9.53
N ASP A 85 22.03 -15.96 8.46
CA ASP A 85 22.25 -15.40 7.12
C ASP A 85 20.99 -14.76 6.54
N ASN A 86 19.84 -15.37 6.80
CA ASN A 86 18.54 -14.80 6.43
C ASN A 86 18.31 -13.45 7.13
N SER A 87 18.59 -13.37 8.44
CA SER A 87 18.46 -12.13 9.21
C SER A 87 19.39 -11.03 8.68
N ALA A 88 20.64 -11.38 8.33
CA ALA A 88 21.57 -10.44 7.71
C ALA A 88 21.07 -9.94 6.34
N ALA A 89 20.56 -10.84 5.48
CA ALA A 89 19.98 -10.47 4.20
C ALA A 89 18.75 -9.55 4.34
N GLN A 90 17.87 -9.83 5.31
CA GLN A 90 16.72 -8.96 5.61
C GLN A 90 17.13 -7.58 6.13
N ALA A 91 18.20 -7.48 6.92
CA ALA A 91 18.74 -6.21 7.38
C ALA A 91 19.25 -5.37 6.20
N VAL A 92 19.98 -6.00 5.26
CA VAL A 92 20.44 -5.34 4.02
C VAL A 92 19.25 -4.88 3.18
N ALA A 93 18.25 -5.74 2.95
CA ALA A 93 17.05 -5.37 2.22
C ALA A 93 16.29 -4.20 2.87
N THR A 94 16.22 -4.17 4.20
CA THR A 94 15.62 -3.08 4.97
C THR A 94 16.38 -1.76 4.76
N ASN A 95 17.71 -1.80 4.74
CA ASN A 95 18.54 -0.62 4.47
C ASN A 95 18.29 -0.07 3.05
N PHE A 96 18.26 -0.93 2.03
CA PHE A 96 17.94 -0.51 0.66
C PHE A 96 16.55 0.10 0.56
N ARG A 97 15.55 -0.52 1.19
CA ARG A 97 14.18 0.03 1.27
C ARG A 97 14.20 1.44 1.87
N THR A 98 14.93 1.65 2.97
CA THR A 98 15.04 2.97 3.61
C THR A 98 15.67 4.00 2.66
N TRP A 99 16.80 3.66 2.03
CA TRP A 99 17.46 4.55 1.07
C TRP A 99 16.57 4.90 -0.12
N PHE A 100 15.89 3.91 -0.72
CA PHE A 100 14.97 4.15 -1.82
C PHE A 100 13.77 5.00 -1.41
N LEU A 101 13.23 4.82 -0.20
CA LEU A 101 12.15 5.67 0.31
C LEU A 101 12.63 7.11 0.55
N ILE A 102 13.83 7.29 1.10
CA ILE A 102 14.43 8.63 1.27
C ILE A 102 14.57 9.31 -0.10
N LEU A 103 15.17 8.62 -1.08
CA LEU A 103 15.33 9.15 -2.43
C LEU A 103 13.99 9.49 -3.08
N ALA A 104 12.98 8.60 -2.96
CA ALA A 104 11.65 8.85 -3.49
C ALA A 104 11.00 10.09 -2.86
N PHE A 105 11.05 10.25 -1.54
CA PHE A 105 10.50 11.42 -0.88
C PHE A 105 11.25 12.71 -1.21
N VAL A 106 12.58 12.64 -1.36
CA VAL A 106 13.38 13.78 -1.83
C VAL A 106 12.98 14.15 -3.26
N SER A 107 12.88 13.19 -4.18
CA SER A 107 12.45 13.45 -5.56
C SER A 107 11.04 14.03 -5.64
N ILE A 108 10.08 13.50 -4.85
CA ILE A 108 8.72 14.07 -4.76
C ILE A 108 8.78 15.50 -4.24
N GLY A 109 9.59 15.79 -3.22
CA GLY A 109 9.76 17.13 -2.67
C GLY A 109 10.37 18.11 -3.67
N LEU A 110 11.31 17.67 -4.51
CA LEU A 110 11.92 18.49 -5.55
C LEU A 110 10.98 18.75 -6.75
N GLU A 111 10.13 17.78 -7.10
CA GLU A 111 9.09 17.96 -8.13
C GLU A 111 7.90 18.79 -7.63
N PHE A 112 7.72 18.89 -6.30
CA PHE A 112 6.61 19.60 -5.70
C PHE A 112 6.69 21.11 -5.96
N ARG A 113 5.79 21.61 -6.82
CA ARG A 113 5.69 23.03 -7.17
C ARG A 113 4.73 23.76 -6.24
N LEU A 114 5.26 24.54 -5.30
CA LEU A 114 4.45 25.39 -4.40
C LEU A 114 3.54 26.36 -5.16
N THR A 115 3.98 26.84 -6.33
CA THR A 115 3.19 27.76 -7.17
C THR A 115 1.92 27.09 -7.68
N ALA A 116 2.01 25.84 -8.14
CA ALA A 116 0.84 25.08 -8.58
C ALA A 116 -0.15 24.82 -7.43
N LEU A 117 0.34 24.62 -6.20
CA LEU A 117 -0.53 24.51 -5.03
C LEU A 117 -1.22 25.85 -4.70
N ARG A 118 -0.49 26.97 -4.79
CA ARG A 118 -1.07 28.31 -4.60
C ARG A 118 -2.14 28.64 -5.65
N GLU A 119 -1.90 28.28 -6.91
CA GLU A 119 -2.87 28.45 -8.00
C GLU A 119 -4.11 27.54 -7.82
N ALA A 120 -3.93 26.32 -7.30
CA ALA A 120 -5.03 25.41 -6.99
C ALA A 120 -5.90 25.86 -5.79
N GLY A 121 -5.36 26.73 -4.92
CA GLY A 121 -6.08 27.33 -3.80
C GLY A 121 -6.35 26.38 -2.63
N TRP A 122 -7.25 26.77 -1.73
CA TRP A 122 -7.53 26.05 -0.48
C TRP A 122 -8.49 24.85 -0.64
N ARG A 123 -9.26 24.81 -1.74
CA ARG A 123 -10.29 23.80 -1.99
C ARG A 123 -9.75 22.35 -2.01
N PRO A 124 -8.66 22.02 -2.72
CA PRO A 124 -8.11 20.66 -2.72
C PRO A 124 -7.66 20.22 -1.32
N ILE A 125 -7.07 21.16 -0.56
CA ILE A 125 -6.63 20.91 0.82
C ILE A 125 -7.84 20.60 1.71
N ALA A 126 -8.90 21.40 1.62
CA ALA A 126 -10.11 21.18 2.41
C ALA A 126 -10.82 19.86 2.06
N VAL A 127 -10.90 19.50 0.77
CA VAL A 127 -11.47 18.22 0.35
C VAL A 127 -10.63 17.04 0.83
N PHE A 128 -9.30 17.13 0.74
CA PHE A 128 -8.42 16.07 1.23
C PHE A 128 -8.49 15.94 2.75
N ALA A 129 -8.51 17.08 3.47
CA ALA A 129 -8.63 17.11 4.92
C ALA A 129 -9.99 16.54 5.37
N SER A 130 -11.09 16.93 4.74
CA SER A 130 -12.42 16.39 5.07
C SER A 130 -12.52 14.91 4.78
N ALA A 131 -12.02 14.44 3.62
CA ALA A 131 -11.95 13.02 3.29
C ALA A 131 -11.12 12.24 4.31
N THR A 132 -9.99 12.81 4.76
CA THR A 132 -9.12 12.20 5.78
C THR A 132 -9.84 12.09 7.12
N VAL A 133 -10.52 13.16 7.57
CA VAL A 133 -11.30 13.16 8.82
C VAL A 133 -12.43 12.13 8.77
N VAL A 134 -13.18 12.08 7.67
CA VAL A 134 -14.25 11.10 7.47
C VAL A 134 -13.68 9.68 7.48
N ASN A 135 -12.56 9.44 6.79
CA ASN A 135 -11.91 8.13 6.76
C ASN A 135 -11.42 7.69 8.15
N ILE A 136 -10.82 8.60 8.92
CA ILE A 136 -10.41 8.33 10.31
C ILE A 136 -11.64 8.03 11.17
N GLY A 137 -12.71 8.82 11.04
CA GLY A 137 -13.95 8.62 11.81
C GLY A 137 -14.62 7.28 11.50
N LEU A 138 -14.72 6.91 10.22
CA LEU A 138 -15.24 5.61 9.78
C LEU A 138 -14.36 4.46 10.26
N ALA A 139 -13.03 4.58 10.13
CA ALA A 139 -12.11 3.56 10.62
C ALA A 139 -12.24 3.38 12.13
N LEU A 140 -12.38 4.47 12.89
CA LEU A 140 -12.56 4.43 14.34
C LEU A 140 -13.92 3.83 14.72
N ALA A 141 -15.00 4.20 14.03
CA ALA A 141 -16.33 3.64 14.27
C ALA A 141 -16.36 2.14 13.98
N LEU A 142 -15.78 1.71 12.86
CA LEU A 142 -15.65 0.29 12.52
C LEU A 142 -14.79 -0.44 13.53
N ALA A 143 -13.66 0.12 13.96
CA ALA A 143 -12.82 -0.48 14.99
C ALA A 143 -13.60 -0.60 16.31
N ALA A 144 -14.30 0.45 16.74
CA ALA A 144 -15.12 0.41 17.95
C ALA A 144 -16.21 -0.66 17.88
N LEU A 145 -16.85 -0.87 16.73
CA LEU A 145 -17.88 -1.90 16.54
C LEU A 145 -17.30 -3.32 16.47
N LEU A 146 -16.21 -3.52 15.73
CA LEU A 146 -15.57 -4.84 15.57
C LEU A 146 -14.84 -5.31 16.82
N PHE A 147 -14.30 -4.39 17.61
CA PHE A 147 -13.55 -4.70 18.82
C PHE A 147 -14.34 -4.39 20.11
N ALA A 148 -15.64 -4.06 20.04
CA ALA A 148 -16.48 -3.80 21.21
C ALA A 148 -16.51 -4.98 22.19
N ASP A 149 -16.58 -6.20 21.66
CA ASP A 149 -16.65 -7.45 22.44
C ASP A 149 -15.29 -8.17 22.51
N PHE A 150 -14.20 -7.53 22.07
CA PHE A 150 -12.87 -8.13 22.05
C PHE A 150 -12.18 -7.94 23.41
N THR A 151 -12.21 -8.97 24.25
CA THR A 151 -11.44 -9.05 25.49
C THR A 151 -10.05 -9.63 25.21
N VAL A 152 -8.99 -8.89 25.57
CA VAL A 152 -7.59 -9.35 25.55
C VAL A 152 -7.31 -10.26 26.73
#